data_AF-A0A2M7B5L3-F1
#
_entry.id   AF-A0A2M7B5L3-F1
#
_cell.length_a   1.000
_cell.length_b   1.000
_cell.length_c   1.000
_cell.angle_alpha   90.00
_cell.angle_beta   90.00
_cell.angle_gamma   90.00
#
_symmetry.space_group_name_H-M   'P 1'
#
loop_
_entity.id
_entity.type
_entity.pdbx_description
1 polymer ?
#
loop_
_entity_poly.entity_id
_entity_poly.type
_entity_poly.pdbx_seq_one_letter_code
_entity_poly.pdbx_strand_id
1 'polypeptide(L)'
;MKKGFTLIELLIVIGILAILAVVSVLVLNPAQLLAQARDSQRISDLGTIKSAISLWLATTTSTPVFTSEVGRFTVSGATCGMGSCTDFNATTTVDGNGWVGVNLTQTTGGSSLSSLPLDPTNNT
;
A
#
# COMPACT_ATOMS: atom_id res chain seq x y z
N MET A 1 43.34 -26.59 24.43
CA MET A 1 44.08 -25.46 23.82
C MET A 1 43.16 -24.75 22.85
N LYS A 2 42.86 -23.46 23.07
CA LYS A 2 42.04 -22.67 22.14
C LYS A 2 42.97 -22.06 21.10
N LYS A 3 42.86 -22.47 19.83
CA LYS A 3 43.55 -21.80 18.71
C LYS A 3 42.94 -20.41 18.55
N GLY A 4 43.75 -19.37 18.73
CA GLY A 4 43.35 -17.99 18.45
C GLY A 4 43.41 -17.71 16.94
N PHE A 5 42.60 -16.75 16.49
CA PHE A 5 42.69 -16.20 15.13
C PHE A 5 44.04 -15.49 14.93
N THR A 6 44.64 -15.65 13.76
CA THR A 6 45.81 -14.85 13.37
C THR A 6 45.37 -13.48 12.87
N LEU A 7 46.23 -12.48 13.04
CA LEU A 7 45.96 -11.11 12.57
C LEU A 7 45.80 -11.03 11.05
N ILE A 8 46.54 -11.88 10.30
CA ILE A 8 46.46 -11.93 8.84
C ILE A 8 45.11 -12.48 8.36
N GLU A 9 44.56 -13.47 9.06
CA GLU A 9 43.24 -14.01 8.75
C GLU A 9 42.14 -12.95 8.95
N LEU A 10 42.22 -12.17 10.04
CA LEU A 10 41.26 -11.08 10.26
C LEU A 10 41.37 -10.00 9.17
N LEU A 11 42.60 -9.67 8.76
CA LEU A 11 42.87 -8.66 7.74
C LEU A 11 42.30 -9.06 6.36
N ILE A 12 42.47 -10.32 5.96
CA ILE A 12 41.92 -10.83 4.69
C ILE A 12 40.39 -10.82 4.72
N VAL A 13 39.77 -11.19 5.84
CA VAL A 13 38.31 -11.22 5.99
C VAL A 13 37.70 -9.83 5.82
N ILE A 14 38.24 -8.81 6.50
CA ILE A 14 37.71 -7.45 6.35
C ILE A 14 37.93 -6.91 4.93
N GLY A 15 39.01 -7.30 4.26
CA GLY A 15 39.28 -6.94 2.86
C GLY A 15 38.23 -7.53 1.91
N ILE A 16 37.88 -8.81 2.08
CA ILE A 16 36.83 -9.46 1.28
C ILE A 16 35.45 -8.86 1.58
N LEU A 17 35.13 -8.61 2.85
CA LEU A 17 33.86 -7.99 3.25
C LEU A 17 33.67 -6.60 2.64
N ALA A 18 34.73 -5.79 2.57
CA ALA A 18 34.67 -4.47 1.95
C ALA A 18 34.31 -4.54 0.45
N ILE A 19 34.91 -5.49 -0.28
CA ILE A 19 34.63 -5.68 -1.72
C ILE A 19 33.20 -6.19 -1.92
N LEU A 20 32.76 -7.17 -1.14
CA LEU A 20 31.39 -7.71 -1.23
C LEU A 20 30.32 -6.68 -0.90
N ALA A 21 30.58 -5.79 0.07
CA ALA A 21 29.67 -4.70 0.41
C ALA A 21 29.47 -3.72 -0.76
N VAL A 22 30.53 -3.33 -1.46
CA VAL A 22 30.41 -2.41 -2.60
C VAL A 22 29.67 -3.08 -3.77
N VAL A 23 30.02 -4.33 -4.10
CA VAL A 23 29.38 -5.05 -5.21
C VAL A 23 27.89 -5.29 -4.96
N SER A 24 27.53 -5.68 -3.73
CA SER A 24 26.12 -5.95 -3.38
C SER A 24 25.23 -4.72 -3.53
N VAL A 25 25.69 -3.52 -3.16
CA VAL A 25 24.91 -2.27 -3.33
C VAL A 25 24.73 -1.90 -4.80
N LEU A 26 25.73 -2.16 -5.66
CA LEU A 26 25.63 -1.90 -7.09
C LEU A 26 24.65 -2.85 -7.80
N VAL A 27 24.59 -4.11 -7.37
CA VAL A 27 23.72 -5.13 -7.96
C VAL A 27 22.29 -5.02 -7.45
N LEU A 28 22.11 -4.86 -6.14
CA LEU A 28 20.81 -4.76 -5.48
C LEU A 28 20.40 -3.28 -5.44
N ASN A 29 19.93 -2.73 -6.55
CA ASN A 29 19.40 -1.36 -6.60
C ASN A 29 18.32 -1.18 -5.49
N PRO A 30 18.66 -0.58 -4.33
CA PRO A 30 17.82 -0.68 -3.15
C PRO A 30 16.57 0.20 -3.31
N ALA A 31 16.68 1.28 -4.07
CA ALA A 31 15.56 2.13 -4.43
C ALA A 31 14.50 1.37 -5.23
N GLN A 32 14.92 0.48 -6.13
CA GLN A 32 14.00 -0.33 -6.93
C GLN A 32 13.35 -1.45 -6.11
N LEU A 33 14.07 -2.05 -5.16
CA LEU A 33 13.47 -3.03 -4.24
C LEU A 33 12.39 -2.38 -3.35
N LEU A 34 12.64 -1.18 -2.84
CA LEU A 34 11.64 -0.43 -2.08
C LEU A 34 10.44 -0.04 -2.96
N ALA A 35 10.66 0.31 -4.24
CA ALA A 35 9.58 0.56 -5.18
C ALA A 35 8.73 -0.70 -5.42
N GLN A 36 9.35 -1.85 -5.66
CA GLN A 36 8.66 -3.12 -5.84
C GLN A 36 7.88 -3.55 -4.59
N ALA A 37 8.40 -3.28 -3.39
CA ALA A 37 7.69 -3.54 -2.15
C ALA A 37 6.41 -2.71 -2.03
N ARG A 38 6.45 -1.42 -2.39
CA ARG A 38 5.27 -0.55 -2.43
C ARG A 38 4.26 -1.00 -3.48
N ASP A 39 4.72 -1.40 -4.67
CA ASP A 39 3.82 -1.89 -5.71
C ASP A 39 3.15 -3.22 -5.29
N SER A 40 3.89 -4.09 -4.60
CA SER A 40 3.33 -5.32 -4.04
C SER A 40 2.26 -5.02 -2.98
N GLN A 41 2.51 -4.03 -2.12
CA GLN A 41 1.53 -3.56 -1.13
C GLN A 41 0.25 -3.02 -1.82
N ARG A 42 0.40 -2.15 -2.82
CA ARG A 42 -0.73 -1.61 -3.61
C ARG A 42 -1.57 -2.71 -4.26
N ILE A 43 -0.93 -3.72 -4.84
CA ILE A 43 -1.64 -4.85 -5.46
C ILE A 43 -2.44 -5.63 -4.42
N SER A 44 -1.86 -5.88 -3.24
CA SER A 44 -2.54 -6.55 -2.12
C SER A 44 -3.75 -5.73 -1.63
N ASP A 45 -3.56 -4.43 -1.47
CA ASP A 45 -4.60 -3.49 -1.03
C ASP A 45 -5.78 -3.46 -2.02
N LEU A 46 -5.50 -3.39 -3.33
CA LEU A 46 -6.51 -3.48 -4.38
C LEU A 46 -7.25 -4.82 -4.37
N GLY A 47 -6.55 -5.93 -4.11
CA GLY A 47 -7.16 -7.25 -3.98
C GLY A 47 -8.15 -7.33 -2.80
N THR A 48 -7.80 -6.67 -1.69
CA THR A 48 -8.64 -6.62 -0.49
C THR A 48 -9.89 -5.77 -0.75
N ILE A 49 -9.74 -4.59 -1.36
CA ILE A 49 -10.86 -3.73 -1.75
C ILE A 49 -11.79 -4.44 -2.75
N LYS A 50 -11.22 -5.10 -3.77
CA LYS A 50 -12.00 -5.88 -4.74
C LYS A 50 -12.86 -6.93 -4.05
N SER A 51 -12.31 -7.64 -3.09
CA SER A 51 -13.03 -8.68 -2.33
C SER A 51 -14.16 -8.07 -1.51
N ALA A 52 -13.91 -6.95 -0.83
CA ALA A 52 -14.93 -6.22 -0.06
C ALA A 52 -16.07 -5.70 -0.94
N ILE A 53 -15.75 -5.10 -2.09
CA ILE A 53 -16.74 -4.64 -3.07
C ILE A 53 -17.52 -5.83 -3.63
N SER A 54 -16.87 -6.95 -3.95
CA SER A 54 -17.55 -8.15 -4.47
C SER A 54 -18.56 -8.71 -3.46
N LEU A 55 -18.18 -8.74 -2.18
CA LEU A 55 -19.10 -9.12 -1.10
C LEU A 55 -20.26 -8.13 -0.97
N TRP A 56 -19.98 -6.82 -1.11
CA TRP A 56 -21.01 -5.80 -1.08
C TRP A 56 -22.02 -5.95 -2.21
N LEU A 57 -21.55 -6.14 -3.46
CA LEU A 57 -22.43 -6.41 -4.61
C LEU A 57 -23.26 -7.69 -4.42
N ALA A 58 -22.73 -8.70 -3.76
CA ALA A 58 -23.42 -9.97 -3.55
C ALA A 58 -24.50 -9.91 -2.45
N THR A 59 -24.38 -8.99 -1.49
CA THR A 59 -25.21 -8.94 -0.28
C THR A 59 -26.19 -7.77 -0.24
N THR A 60 -25.92 -6.69 -0.97
CA THR A 60 -26.81 -5.53 -1.00
C THR A 60 -27.83 -5.61 -2.14
N THR A 61 -29.07 -5.21 -1.86
CA THR A 61 -30.14 -5.07 -2.86
C THR A 61 -30.11 -3.72 -3.58
N SER A 62 -29.18 -2.84 -3.18
CA SER A 62 -29.00 -1.52 -3.76
C SER A 62 -28.23 -1.62 -5.07
N THR A 63 -28.77 -1.02 -6.13
CA THR A 63 -28.01 -0.90 -7.39
C THR A 63 -26.92 0.16 -7.21
N PRO A 64 -25.67 -0.10 -7.61
CA PRO A 64 -24.64 0.93 -7.57
C PRO A 64 -25.02 2.05 -8.54
N VAL A 65 -25.45 3.19 -8.00
CA VAL A 65 -25.75 4.37 -8.80
C VAL A 65 -24.47 5.19 -8.94
N PHE A 66 -23.81 5.05 -10.09
CA PHE A 66 -22.80 6.02 -10.52
C PHE A 66 -23.54 7.21 -11.12
N THR A 67 -23.95 8.18 -10.29
CA THR A 67 -24.57 9.40 -10.81
C THR A 67 -23.53 10.20 -11.58
N SER A 68 -23.85 10.56 -12.82
CA SER A 68 -22.99 11.37 -13.70
C SER A 68 -22.90 12.84 -13.28
N GLU A 69 -23.53 13.23 -12.18
CA GLU A 69 -23.60 14.63 -11.75
C GLU A 69 -22.35 15.08 -10.97
N VAL A 70 -21.45 14.16 -10.69
CA VAL A 70 -20.14 14.51 -10.17
C VAL A 70 -19.14 13.52 -10.72
N GLY A 71 -18.28 13.98 -11.63
CA GLY A 71 -16.90 13.49 -11.74
C GLY A 71 -16.11 13.74 -10.45
N ARG A 72 -16.76 13.55 -9.30
CA ARG A 72 -16.26 13.71 -7.96
C ARG A 72 -16.61 12.48 -7.15
N PHE A 73 -15.56 11.74 -6.89
CA PHE A 73 -15.48 10.91 -5.72
C PHE A 73 -15.52 11.85 -4.49
N THR A 74 -16.71 12.19 -3.99
CA THR A 74 -16.84 13.12 -2.85
C THR A 74 -16.82 12.29 -1.57
N VAL A 75 -15.60 12.02 -1.08
CA VAL A 75 -15.36 11.77 0.34
C VAL A 75 -15.85 13.01 1.09
N SER A 76 -16.52 12.87 2.24
CA SER A 76 -16.80 14.06 3.07
C SER A 76 -15.46 14.67 3.50
N GLY A 77 -15.07 15.79 2.86
CA GLY A 77 -13.77 16.45 3.07
C GLY A 77 -12.77 16.34 1.91
N ALA A 78 -13.06 15.62 0.81
CA ALA A 78 -12.22 15.65 -0.38
C ALA A 78 -13.02 16.09 -1.61
N THR A 79 -12.65 17.23 -2.20
CA THR A 79 -13.14 17.63 -3.52
C THR A 79 -12.25 17.07 -4.62
N CYS A 80 -12.41 15.79 -4.94
CA CYS A 80 -11.75 15.20 -6.10
C CYS A 80 -12.53 15.61 -7.35
N GLY A 81 -12.00 16.43 -8.25
CA GLY A 81 -12.57 16.62 -9.59
C GLY A 81 -11.85 15.76 -10.62
N MET A 82 -12.45 15.53 -11.79
CA MET A 82 -11.77 15.03 -12.99
C MET A 82 -10.66 16.01 -13.41
N GLY A 83 -9.51 15.99 -12.73
CA GLY A 83 -8.36 16.86 -13.03
C GLY A 83 -7.53 17.32 -11.83
N SER A 84 -8.03 17.20 -10.59
CA SER A 84 -7.24 17.52 -9.41
C SER A 84 -7.84 16.89 -8.14
N CYS A 85 -7.00 16.20 -7.39
CA CYS A 85 -7.27 15.79 -6.01
C CYS A 85 -6.32 16.63 -5.13
N THR A 86 -6.86 17.65 -4.46
CA THR A 86 -6.06 18.52 -3.56
C THR A 86 -5.99 17.99 -2.13
N ASP A 87 -6.83 17.00 -1.80
CA ASP A 87 -6.96 16.47 -0.45
C ASP A 87 -6.48 15.01 -0.43
N PHE A 88 -5.23 14.82 0.02
CA PHE A 88 -4.66 13.48 0.25
C PHE A 88 -5.10 12.86 1.58
N ASN A 89 -5.91 13.58 2.38
CA ASN A 89 -6.61 12.99 3.51
C ASN A 89 -7.86 12.27 3.02
N ALA A 90 -7.62 11.22 2.24
CA ALA A 90 -8.59 10.20 1.95
C ALA A 90 -9.00 9.55 3.27
N THR A 91 -10.10 10.01 3.86
CA THR A 91 -10.72 9.38 5.03
C THR A 91 -10.76 7.87 4.80
N THR A 92 -10.23 7.09 5.74
CA THR A 92 -10.10 5.62 5.60
C THR A 92 -11.36 4.89 6.08
N THR A 93 -12.48 5.60 6.24
CA THR A 93 -13.73 4.99 6.70
C THR A 93 -14.35 4.11 5.62
N VAL A 94 -15.11 3.11 6.06
CA VAL A 94 -15.77 2.11 5.21
C VAL A 94 -17.28 2.34 5.09
N ASP A 95 -17.76 3.47 5.60
CA ASP A 95 -19.17 3.90 5.68
C ASP A 95 -19.66 4.62 4.41
N GLY A 96 -18.85 4.65 3.35
CA GLY A 96 -19.14 5.39 2.12
C GLY A 96 -18.73 6.86 2.18
N ASN A 97 -18.23 7.33 3.33
CA ASN A 97 -17.57 8.62 3.49
C ASN A 97 -16.05 8.52 3.40
N GLY A 98 -15.49 7.37 3.01
CA GLY A 98 -14.08 7.19 2.69
C GLY A 98 -13.79 7.32 1.19
N TRP A 99 -12.53 7.13 0.78
CA TRP A 99 -12.12 7.25 -0.64
C TRP A 99 -12.67 6.17 -1.59
N VAL A 100 -13.39 5.20 -1.03
CA VAL A 100 -14.25 4.26 -1.76
C VAL A 100 -15.70 4.56 -1.41
N GLY A 101 -16.51 4.83 -2.44
CA GLY A 101 -17.78 5.59 -2.34
C GLY A 101 -18.98 4.68 -2.17
N VAL A 102 -18.69 3.46 -1.75
CA VAL A 102 -19.67 2.45 -1.41
C VAL A 102 -19.65 2.31 0.10
N ASN A 103 -20.84 2.26 0.70
CA ASN A 103 -20.96 1.99 2.12
C ASN A 103 -20.83 0.48 2.36
N LEU A 104 -19.59 0.04 2.66
CA LEU A 104 -19.26 -1.35 2.94
C LEU A 104 -19.83 -1.85 4.28
N THR A 105 -20.31 -0.96 5.15
CA THR A 105 -20.98 -1.38 6.40
C THR A 105 -22.37 -1.95 6.19
N GLN A 106 -22.99 -1.71 5.02
CA GLN A 106 -24.33 -2.19 4.69
C GLN A 106 -24.37 -3.65 4.19
N THR A 107 -23.24 -4.35 4.18
CA THR A 107 -23.20 -5.78 3.86
C THR A 107 -23.82 -6.61 4.98
N THR A 108 -24.49 -7.70 4.62
CA THR A 108 -25.01 -8.68 5.58
C THR A 108 -23.85 -9.31 6.36
N GLY A 109 -23.67 -8.90 7.62
CA GLY A 109 -22.53 -9.29 8.45
C GLY A 109 -21.51 -8.18 8.73
N GLY A 110 -21.74 -6.96 8.22
CA GLY A 110 -20.84 -5.82 8.39
C GLY A 110 -19.66 -5.82 7.42
N SER A 111 -18.89 -4.73 7.44
CA SER A 111 -17.75 -4.55 6.52
C SER A 111 -16.65 -5.58 6.76
N SER A 112 -16.15 -6.19 5.69
CA SER A 112 -14.97 -7.08 5.73
C SER A 112 -13.65 -6.32 5.92
N LEU A 113 -13.70 -4.99 5.87
CA LEU A 113 -12.59 -4.07 6.08
C LEU A 113 -12.87 -3.20 7.31
N SER A 114 -11.90 -3.04 8.19
CA SER A 114 -11.99 -2.08 9.31
C SER A 114 -11.70 -0.64 8.88
N SER A 115 -10.87 -0.48 7.84
CA SER A 115 -10.54 0.80 7.22
C SER A 115 -10.05 0.58 5.79
N LEU A 116 -10.17 1.60 4.94
CA LEU A 116 -9.60 1.59 3.60
C LEU A 116 -8.07 1.79 3.67
N PRO A 117 -7.29 1.08 2.86
CA PRO A 117 -5.84 1.21 2.85
C PRO A 117 -5.41 2.61 2.38
N LEU A 118 -4.28 3.06 2.90
CA LEU A 118 -3.61 4.30 2.49
C LEU A 118 -2.47 3.96 1.53
N ASP A 119 -2.33 4.73 0.45
CA ASP A 119 -1.22 4.53 -0.49
C ASP A 119 0.14 4.72 0.23
N PRO A 120 1.08 3.76 0.12
CA PRO A 120 2.43 3.93 0.63
C PRO A 120 3.16 5.06 -0.10
N THR A 121 3.13 6.28 0.46
CA THR A 121 3.85 7.43 -0.10
C THR A 121 5.31 7.44 0.29
N ASN A 122 6.15 8.03 -0.56
CA ASN A 122 7.59 8.13 -0.39
C ASN A 122 7.94 9.35 0.49
N ASN A 123 7.38 9.41 1.71
CA ASN A 123 7.46 10.58 2.57
C ASN A 123 8.61 10.56 3.60
N THR A 124 9.55 9.61 3.45
CA THR A 124 10.86 9.58 4.13
C THR A 124 11.88 8.91 3.23
#